data_AF-A0A2V6HEQ3-F1
#
_entry.id   AF-A0A2V6HEQ3-F1
#
_cell.length_a   1.000
_cell.length_b   1.000
_cell.length_c   1.000
_cell.angle_alpha   90.00
_cell.angle_beta   90.00
_cell.angle_gamma   90.00
#
_symmetry.space_group_name_H-M   'P 1'
#
loop_
_entity.id
_entity.type
_entity.pdbx_description
1 polymer ?
#
loop_
_entity_poly.entity_id
_entity_poly.type
_entity_poly.pdbx_seq_one_letter_code
_entity_poly.pdbx_strand_id
1 'polypeptide(L)'
;MSTACEIEEAIRSLPPAERNKLLHNIPDLFPELGGDAEWQRIIEDERPRPALTELLDKTEAEFRHNPGAFPELTERDFSSGS
;
A
#
# COMPACT_ATOMS: atom_id res chain seq x y z
N MET A 1 -26.65 -17.27 -11.51
CA MET A 1 -25.21 -17.34 -11.21
C MET A 1 -24.68 -15.92 -11.17
N SER A 2 -23.72 -15.63 -10.30
CA SER A 2 -23.12 -14.29 -10.23
C SER A 2 -22.05 -14.18 -11.31
N THR A 3 -21.98 -13.04 -11.99
CA THR A 3 -20.96 -12.70 -12.99
C THR A 3 -19.54 -12.90 -12.44
N ALA A 4 -19.34 -12.73 -11.14
CA ALA A 4 -18.05 -12.97 -10.49
C ALA A 4 -17.62 -14.45 -10.52
N CYS A 5 -18.55 -15.39 -10.29
CA CYS A 5 -18.25 -16.82 -10.38
C CYS A 5 -17.84 -17.23 -11.81
N GLU A 6 -18.51 -16.66 -12.81
CA GLU A 6 -18.23 -16.96 -14.22
C GLU A 6 -16.84 -16.44 -14.64
N ILE A 7 -16.45 -15.26 -14.13
CA ILE A 7 -15.11 -14.70 -14.33
C ILE A 7 -14.05 -15.56 -13.64
N GLU A 8 -14.28 -16.00 -12.40
CA GLU A 8 -13.34 -16.88 -11.69
C GLU A 8 -13.16 -18.23 -12.39
N GLU A 9 -14.23 -18.85 -12.88
CA GLU A 9 -14.17 -20.10 -13.64
C GLU A 9 -13.43 -19.91 -14.96
N ALA A 10 -13.70 -18.80 -15.67
CA ALA A 10 -12.98 -18.46 -16.89
C ALA A 10 -11.47 -18.29 -16.62
N ILE A 11 -11.08 -17.54 -15.58
CA ILE A 11 -9.68 -17.36 -15.20
C ILE A 11 -9.02 -18.69 -14.81
N ARG A 12 -9.74 -19.57 -14.10
CA ARG A 12 -9.23 -20.88 -13.69
C ARG A 12 -9.02 -21.82 -14.88
N SER A 13 -9.84 -21.69 -15.92
CA SER A 13 -9.71 -22.46 -17.16
C SER A 13 -8.51 -22.05 -18.03
N LEU A 14 -7.90 -20.88 -17.77
CA LEU A 14 -6.75 -20.41 -18.53
C LEU A 14 -5.47 -21.23 -18.26
N PRO A 15 -4.65 -21.47 -19.30
CA PRO A 15 -3.31 -22.02 -19.14
C PRO A 15 -2.47 -21.19 -18.15
N PRO A 16 -1.54 -21.80 -17.39
CA PRO A 16 -0.73 -21.09 -16.39
C PRO A 16 0.00 -19.85 -16.94
N ALA A 17 0.49 -19.93 -18.19
CA ALA A 17 1.15 -18.80 -18.85
C ALA A 17 0.22 -17.61 -19.09
N GLU A 18 -1.04 -17.86 -19.49
CA GLU A 18 -2.03 -16.80 -19.71
C GLU A 18 -2.55 -16.21 -18.39
N ARG A 19 -2.67 -17.06 -17.35
CA ARG A 19 -2.98 -16.59 -15.99
C ARG A 19 -1.90 -15.66 -15.43
N ASN A 20 -0.62 -16.00 -15.66
CA ASN A 20 0.51 -15.15 -15.24
C ASN A 20 0.54 -13.81 -15.98
N LYS A 21 0.20 -13.80 -17.27
CA LYS A 21 0.02 -12.54 -18.02
C LYS A 21 -1.11 -11.72 -17.42
N LEU A 22 -2.25 -12.34 -17.10
CA LEU A 22 -3.38 -11.64 -16.49
C LEU A 22 -2.97 -11.00 -15.15
N LEU A 23 -2.25 -11.72 -14.29
CA LEU A 23 -1.74 -11.18 -13.02
C LEU A 23 -0.81 -9.97 -13.19
N HIS A 24 0.03 -9.96 -14.23
CA HIS A 24 0.89 -8.80 -14.52
C HIS A 24 0.10 -7.59 -15.04
N ASN A 25 -1.00 -7.81 -15.78
CA ASN A 25 -1.78 -6.72 -16.37
C ASN A 25 -2.93 -6.23 -15.47
N ILE A 26 -3.34 -7.00 -14.45
CA ILE A 26 -4.42 -6.62 -13.53
C ILE A 26 -4.13 -5.29 -12.83
N PRO A 27 -2.91 -5.00 -12.32
CA PRO A 27 -2.60 -3.70 -11.74
C PRO A 27 -2.76 -2.53 -12.73
N ASP A 28 -2.49 -2.73 -14.02
CA ASP A 28 -2.69 -1.69 -15.05
C ASP A 28 -4.18 -1.48 -15.39
N LEU A 29 -4.98 -2.55 -15.31
CA LEU A 29 -6.43 -2.51 -15.56
C LEU A 29 -7.22 -1.96 -14.37
N PHE A 30 -6.69 -2.18 -13.16
CA PHE A 30 -7.29 -1.77 -11.90
C PHE A 30 -6.20 -1.11 -11.04
N PRO A 31 -5.88 0.17 -11.29
CA PRO A 31 -4.84 0.91 -10.56
C PRO A 31 -5.07 0.90 -9.04
N GLU A 32 -6.33 0.80 -8.61
CA GLU A 32 -6.71 0.64 -7.21
C GLU A 32 -6.18 -0.65 -6.55
N LEU A 33 -5.83 -1.67 -7.34
CA LEU A 33 -5.21 -2.92 -6.89
C LEU A 33 -3.67 -2.86 -6.97
N GLY A 34 -3.10 -1.83 -7.60
CA GLY A 34 -1.67 -1.62 -7.77
C GLY A 34 -0.96 -1.02 -6.56
N GLY A 35 -1.53 -1.12 -5.35
CA GLY A 35 -1.03 -0.46 -4.15
C GLY A 35 0.47 -0.67 -3.91
N ASP A 36 0.95 -1.91 -4.02
CA ASP A 36 2.37 -2.24 -3.85
C ASP A 36 3.26 -1.58 -4.91
N ALA A 37 2.80 -1.54 -6.16
CA ALA A 37 3.55 -0.92 -7.27
C ALA A 37 3.60 0.61 -7.12
N GLU A 38 2.51 1.24 -6.69
CA GLU A 38 2.47 2.68 -6.42
C GLU A 38 3.33 3.05 -5.19
N TRP A 39 3.33 2.22 -4.14
CA TRP A 39 4.26 2.39 -3.02
C TRP A 39 5.72 2.27 -3.46
N GLN A 40 6.04 1.25 -4.27
CA GLN A 40 7.39 1.07 -4.79
C GLN A 40 7.83 2.27 -5.63
N ARG A 41 6.94 2.79 -6.48
CA ARG A 41 7.18 4.01 -7.25
C ARG A 41 7.47 5.22 -6.36
N ILE A 42 6.73 5.39 -5.26
CA ILE A 42 6.97 6.47 -4.29
C ILE A 42 8.32 6.29 -3.58
N ILE A 43 8.74 5.06 -3.30
CA ILE A 43 10.03 4.76 -2.66
C ILE A 43 11.20 5.07 -3.61
N GLU A 44 11.07 4.72 -4.88
CA GLU A 44 12.12 4.91 -5.90
C GLU A 44 12.20 6.35 -6.45
N ASP A 45 11.18 7.17 -6.20
CA ASP A 45 11.13 8.55 -6.66
C ASP A 45 12.07 9.47 -5.85
N GLU A 46 13.19 9.84 -6.46
CA GLU A 46 14.24 10.70 -5.88
C GLU A 46 13.83 12.18 -5.71
N ARG A 47 12.65 12.60 -6.21
CA ARG A 47 12.26 14.01 -6.14
C ARG A 47 12.13 14.48 -4.68
N PRO A 48 12.67 15.66 -4.34
CA PRO A 48 12.56 16.18 -2.99
C PRO A 48 11.09 16.48 -2.63
N ARG A 49 10.72 16.20 -1.38
CA ARG A 49 9.36 16.41 -0.85
C ARG A 49 9.37 17.43 0.30
N PRO A 50 9.65 18.71 0.01
CA PRO A 50 9.91 19.72 1.05
C PRO A 50 8.75 19.90 2.04
N ALA A 51 7.50 19.80 1.58
CA ALA A 51 6.33 19.89 2.47
C ALA A 51 6.23 18.71 3.46
N LEU A 52 6.64 17.51 3.03
CA LEU A 52 6.71 16.33 3.89
C LEU A 52 7.86 16.48 4.90
N THR A 53 9.01 16.98 4.45
CA THR A 53 10.15 17.30 5.32
C THR A 53 9.75 18.31 6.39
N GLU A 54 9.12 19.42 6.01
CA GLU A 54 8.66 20.45 6.96
C GLU A 54 7.64 19.91 7.97
N LEU A 55 6.72 19.05 7.52
CA LEU A 55 5.75 18.40 8.40
C LEU A 55 6.44 17.50 9.44
N LEU A 56 7.45 16.72 9.03
CA LEU A 56 8.23 15.86 9.92
C LEU A 56 9.04 16.70 10.92
N ASP A 57 9.73 17.74 10.44
CA ASP A 57 10.52 18.64 11.28
C ASP A 57 9.66 19.31 12.36
N LYS A 58 8.47 19.78 11.97
CA LYS A 58 7.50 20.36 12.91
C LYS A 58 7.05 19.34 13.95
N THR A 59 6.68 18.14 13.52
CA THR A 59 6.19 17.08 14.42
C THR A 59 7.29 16.66 15.40
N GLU A 60 8.54 16.56 14.92
CA GLU A 60 9.68 16.24 15.77
C GLU A 60 9.97 17.34 16.80
N ALA A 61 9.87 18.62 16.39
CA ALA A 61 10.01 19.75 17.31
C ALA A 61 8.91 19.74 18.40
N GLU A 62 7.66 19.47 18.03
CA GLU A 62 6.55 19.33 18.98
C GLU A 62 6.77 18.18 19.96
N PHE A 63 7.22 17.02 19.46
CA PHE A 63 7.55 15.87 20.31
C PHE A 63 8.69 16.17 21.28
N ARG A 64 9.78 16.80 20.82
CA ARG A 64 10.90 17.19 21.68
C ARG A 64 10.49 18.18 22.77
N HIS A 65 9.54 19.08 22.45
CA HIS A 65 9.06 20.08 23.40
C HIS A 65 8.14 19.47 24.47
N ASN A 66 7.22 18.58 24.07
CA ASN A 66 6.28 17.94 24.99
C ASN A 66 6.02 16.47 24.61
N PRO A 67 6.93 15.55 24.99
CA PRO A 67 6.78 14.13 24.67
C PRO A 67 5.49 13.53 25.25
N GLY A 68 5.06 13.99 26.43
CA GLY A 68 3.87 13.49 27.12
C GLY A 68 2.53 13.87 26.47
N ALA A 69 2.52 14.74 25.45
CA ALA A 69 1.32 15.00 24.63
C ALA A 69 1.06 13.89 23.60
N PHE A 70 2.03 13.03 23.34
CA PHE A 70 1.93 11.96 22.37
C PHE A 70 1.69 10.63 23.09
N PRO A 71 0.74 9.78 22.62
CA PRO A 71 0.53 8.47 23.21
C PRO A 71 1.77 7.59 23.03
N GLU A 72 2.14 6.84 24.07
CA GLU A 72 3.18 5.83 23.95
C GLU A 72 2.71 4.71 23.00
N LEU A 73 3.57 4.37 22.03
CA LEU A 73 3.35 3.21 21.19
C LEU A 73 3.73 1.95 22.00
N THR A 74 2.79 1.04 22.15
CA THR A 74 2.96 -0.23 22.82
C THR A 74 2.95 -1.37 21.80
N GLU A 75 3.51 -2.53 22.18
CA GLU A 75 3.46 -3.75 21.35
C GLU A 75 2.03 -4.14 20.92
N ARG A 76 1.02 -3.74 21.72
CA ARG A 76 -0.39 -4.01 21.41
C ARG A 76 -0.90 -3.19 20.22
N ASP A 77 -0.34 -2.01 19.97
CA ASP A 77 -0.73 -1.15 18.86
C ASP A 77 -0.29 -1.74 17.50
N PHE A 78 0.76 -2.56 17.51
CA PHE A 78 1.25 -3.29 16.34
C PHE A 78 0.69 -4.72 16.24
N SER A 79 0.05 -5.21 17.31
CA SER A 79 -0.59 -6.53 17.38
C SER A 79 -2.00 -6.48 16.79
N SER A 80 -2.12 -6.08 15.53
CA SER A 80 -3.37 -6.18 14.78
C SER A 80 -3.29 -7.39 13.84
N GLY A 81 -3.86 -8.52 14.26
CA GLY A 81 -4.19 -9.65 13.37
C GLY A 81 -3.51 -10.99 13.69
N SER A 82 -4.24 -11.86 14.40
CA SER A 82 -4.22 -13.32 14.17
C SER A 82 -5.62 -13.75 13.77
#